data_AF-A0AAU9M7T8-F1
#
_entry.id   AF-A0AAU9M7T8-F1
#
_cell.length_a   1.000
_cell.length_b   1.000
_cell.length_c   1.000
_cell.angle_alpha   90.00
_cell.angle_beta   90.00
_cell.angle_gamma   90.00
#
_symmetry.space_group_name_H-M   'P 1'
#
loop_
_entity.id
_entity.type
_entity.pdbx_description
1 polymer ?
#
loop_
_entity_poly.entity_id
_entity_poly.type
_entity_poly.pdbx_seq_one_letter_code
_entity_poly.pdbx_strand_id
1 'polypeptide(L)'
;MIQEADIGIGISGVEGMQAVMSSDISIAQFRFLEQLLLVHGHWSYRRISSIYAIFSIKTSYLEPRFSCMKLMHHSQLNLRIMIGICLFTMSSSHRFLSLHWEYLIKMYLLDFVSRY
;
A
#
# COMPACT_ATOMS: atom_id res chain seq x y z
N MET A 1 5.01 11.16 -22.75
CA MET A 1 4.05 10.12 -23.19
C MET A 1 3.94 8.95 -22.22
N ILE A 2 5.01 8.16 -21.97
CA ILE A 2 4.92 6.99 -21.04
C ILE A 2 5.04 7.42 -19.56
N GLN A 3 5.95 8.34 -19.23
CA GLN A 3 6.15 8.84 -17.86
C GLN A 3 5.10 9.87 -17.40
N GLU A 4 4.28 10.35 -18.33
CA GLU A 4 3.18 11.29 -18.04
C GLU A 4 1.87 10.55 -17.72
N ALA A 5 1.80 9.25 -18.00
CA ALA A 5 0.64 8.42 -17.69
C ALA A 5 0.73 7.87 -16.27
N ASP A 6 -0.41 7.68 -15.61
CA ASP A 6 -0.46 7.08 -14.26
C ASP A 6 0.07 5.64 -14.23
N ILE A 7 0.00 4.95 -15.37
CA ILE A 7 0.48 3.58 -15.54
C ILE A 7 1.21 3.51 -16.89
N GLY A 8 2.54 3.37 -16.86
CA GLY A 8 3.35 3.21 -18.06
C GLY A 8 3.47 1.75 -18.49
N ILE A 9 3.06 1.43 -19.73
CA ILE A 9 3.20 0.08 -20.31
C ILE A 9 4.15 0.11 -21.51
N GLY A 10 5.26 -0.63 -21.42
CA GLY A 10 6.26 -0.74 -22.48
C GLY A 10 6.11 -2.05 -23.25
N ILE A 11 6.24 -1.97 -24.58
CA ILE A 11 6.22 -3.15 -25.46
C ILE A 11 7.65 -3.49 -25.86
N SER A 12 8.10 -4.71 -25.55
CA SER A 12 9.44 -5.20 -25.89
C SER A 12 9.53 -5.57 -27.38
N GLY A 13 10.16 -4.71 -28.17
CA GLY A 13 10.45 -4.94 -29.58
C GLY A 13 11.94 -5.21 -29.86
N VAL A 14 12.27 -5.57 -31.10
CA VAL A 14 13.64 -5.85 -31.55
C VAL A 14 14.46 -4.56 -31.76
N GLU A 15 13.78 -3.43 -32.01
CA GLU A 15 14.43 -2.19 -32.45
C GLU A 15 14.77 -1.22 -31.31
N GLY A 16 14.29 -1.46 -30.07
CA GLY A 16 14.65 -0.62 -28.93
C GLY A 16 13.91 -0.97 -27.63
N MET A 17 14.66 -1.03 -26.51
CA MET A 17 14.13 -1.28 -25.17
C MET A 17 13.89 0.00 -24.35
N GLN A 18 14.11 1.18 -24.91
CA GLN A 18 14.01 2.45 -24.16
C GLN A 18 12.61 2.69 -23.60
N ALA A 19 11.55 2.33 -24.34
CA ALA A 19 10.18 2.42 -23.88
C ALA A 19 9.87 1.43 -22.73
N VAL A 20 10.51 0.26 -22.75
CA VAL A 20 10.37 -0.78 -21.71
C VAL A 20 11.11 -0.40 -20.44
N MET A 21 12.31 0.16 -20.56
CA MET A 21 13.10 0.60 -19.41
C MET A 21 12.51 1.82 -18.69
N SER A 22 11.67 2.59 -19.38
CA SER A 22 10.97 3.76 -18.82
C SER A 22 9.52 3.48 -18.42
N SER A 23 9.04 2.23 -18.57
CA SER A 23 7.69 1.80 -18.22
C SER A 23 7.65 1.00 -16.92
N ASP A 24 6.55 1.07 -16.17
CA ASP A 24 6.34 0.31 -14.95
C ASP A 24 6.09 -1.19 -15.23
N ILE A 25 5.42 -1.48 -16.35
CA ILE A 25 5.09 -2.85 -16.77
C ILE A 25 5.55 -3.07 -18.21
N SER A 26 6.23 -4.19 -18.45
CA SER A 26 6.68 -4.58 -19.77
C SER A 26 5.92 -5.79 -20.30
N ILE A 27 5.48 -5.72 -21.56
CA ILE A 27 4.81 -6.81 -22.26
C ILE A 27 5.50 -7.09 -23.59
N ALA A 28 5.54 -8.35 -24.01
CA ALA A 28 6.17 -8.72 -25.29
C ALA A 28 5.31 -8.32 -26.51
N GLN A 29 3.98 -8.39 -26.39
CA GLN A 29 3.04 -8.16 -27.48
C GLN A 29 1.74 -7.55 -26.96
N PHE A 30 1.07 -6.74 -27.79
CA PHE A 30 -0.16 -6.04 -27.42
C PHE A 30 -1.31 -6.97 -27.01
N ARG A 31 -1.36 -8.21 -27.53
CA ARG A 31 -2.40 -9.20 -27.17
C ARG A 31 -2.44 -9.55 -25.68
N PHE A 32 -1.33 -9.41 -24.96
CA PHE A 32 -1.26 -9.70 -23.53
C PHE A 32 -1.81 -8.56 -22.68
N LEU A 33 -2.01 -7.37 -23.26
CA LEU A 33 -2.58 -6.22 -22.57
C LEU A 33 -4.02 -6.49 -22.11
N GLU A 34 -4.80 -7.19 -22.93
CA GLU A 34 -6.18 -7.55 -22.61
C GLU A 34 -6.26 -8.42 -21.35
N GLN A 35 -5.42 -9.47 -21.27
CA GLN A 35 -5.37 -10.34 -20.10
C GLN A 35 -4.78 -9.63 -18.86
N LEU A 36 -3.81 -8.73 -19.06
CA LEU A 36 -3.25 -7.92 -17.97
C LEU A 36 -4.32 -7.02 -17.34
N LEU A 37 -5.09 -6.29 -18.15
CA LEU A 37 -6.11 -5.37 -17.65
C LEU A 37 -7.33 -6.11 -17.09
N LEU A 38 -7.89 -7.06 -17.84
CA LEU A 38 -9.15 -7.71 -17.46
C LEU A 38 -8.99 -8.66 -16.28
N VAL A 39 -7.93 -9.47 -16.27
CA VAL A 39 -7.71 -10.43 -15.20
C VAL A 39 -6.94 -9.74 -14.07
N HIS A 40 -5.69 -9.34 -14.31
CA HIS A 40 -4.82 -8.85 -13.24
C HIS A 40 -5.28 -7.52 -12.67
N GLY A 41 -5.84 -6.62 -13.50
CA GLY A 41 -6.46 -5.38 -13.03
C GLY A 41 -7.66 -5.64 -12.10
N HIS A 42 -8.56 -6.54 -12.48
CA HIS A 42 -9.73 -6.87 -11.66
C HIS A 42 -9.35 -7.50 -10.31
N TRP A 43 -8.45 -8.49 -10.32
CA TRP A 43 -7.98 -9.15 -9.11
C TRP A 43 -7.20 -8.21 -8.19
N SER A 44 -6.39 -7.32 -8.75
CA SER A 44 -5.66 -6.28 -8.00
C SER A 44 -6.63 -5.31 -7.34
N TYR A 45 -7.59 -4.77 -8.11
CA TYR A 45 -8.56 -3.82 -7.60
C TYR A 45 -9.38 -4.38 -6.43
N ARG A 46 -9.90 -5.60 -6.58
CA ARG A 46 -10.68 -6.28 -5.53
C ARG A 46 -9.89 -6.52 -4.25
N ARG A 47 -8.58 -6.75 -4.35
CA ARG A 47 -7.73 -6.97 -3.17
C ARG A 47 -7.37 -5.67 -2.48
N ILE A 48 -7.00 -4.62 -3.22
CA ILE A 48 -6.80 -3.28 -2.64
C ILE A 48 -8.06 -2.81 -1.92
N SER A 49 -9.23 -2.94 -2.55
CA SER A 49 -10.49 -2.47 -1.95
C SER A 49 -10.78 -3.19 -0.64
N SER A 50 -10.52 -4.50 -0.58
CA SER A 50 -10.70 -5.32 0.63
C SER A 50 -9.72 -4.91 1.73
N ILE A 51 -8.45 -4.70 1.38
CA ILE A 51 -7.42 -4.28 2.34
C ILE A 51 -7.72 -2.88 2.87
N TYR A 52 -8.08 -1.94 2.01
CA TYR A 52 -8.44 -0.58 2.40
C TYR A 52 -9.65 -0.56 3.34
N ALA A 53 -10.67 -1.37 3.05
CA ALA A 53 -11.84 -1.51 3.92
C ALA A 53 -11.44 -2.04 5.31
N ILE A 54 -10.65 -3.13 5.36
CA ILE A 54 -10.17 -3.72 6.62
C ILE A 54 -9.31 -2.70 7.39
N PHE A 55 -8.43 -1.98 6.71
CA PHE A 55 -7.59 -0.94 7.31
C PHE A 55 -8.43 0.18 7.93
N SER A 56 -9.38 0.73 7.17
CA SER A 56 -10.25 1.82 7.61
C SER A 56 -11.08 1.44 8.84
N ILE A 57 -11.60 0.22 8.84
CA ILE A 57 -12.35 -0.34 9.97
C ILE A 57 -11.44 -0.48 11.19
N LYS A 58 -10.24 -1.06 11.03
CA LYS A 58 -9.31 -1.30 12.13
C LYS A 58 -8.79 -0.01 12.76
N THR A 59 -8.51 1.02 11.96
CA THR A 59 -8.08 2.35 12.43
C THR A 59 -9.18 3.04 13.23
N SER A 60 -10.44 2.93 12.79
CA SER A 60 -11.59 3.51 13.51
C SER A 60 -11.83 2.88 14.89
N TYR A 61 -11.58 1.58 15.06
CA TYR A 61 -11.66 0.92 16.36
C TYR A 61 -10.48 1.20 17.30
N LEU A 62 -9.36 1.72 16.78
CA LEU A 62 -8.18 2.09 17.58
C LEU A 62 -8.25 3.53 18.12
N GLU A 63 -8.92 4.44 17.42
CA GLU A 63 -9.18 5.83 17.83
C GLU A 63 -9.86 6.02 19.21
N PRO A 64 -10.87 5.23 19.66
CA PRO A 64 -11.47 5.43 20.99
C PRO A 64 -10.48 5.23 22.16
N ARG A 65 -9.32 4.60 21.94
CA ARG A 65 -8.24 4.55 22.96
C ARG A 65 -7.57 5.90 23.19
N PHE A 66 -7.51 6.78 22.19
CA PHE A 66 -6.94 8.13 22.34
C PHE A 66 -7.90 9.06 23.10
N SER A 67 -9.21 8.86 22.99
CA SER A 67 -10.21 9.63 23.75
C SER A 67 -10.10 9.40 25.27
N CYS A 68 -9.81 8.16 25.70
CA CYS A 68 -9.53 7.83 27.10
C CYS A 68 -8.27 8.56 27.64
N MET A 69 -7.26 8.75 26.81
CA MET A 69 -6.05 9.51 27.19
C MET A 69 -6.34 11.01 27.40
N LYS A 70 -7.37 11.56 26.72
CA LYS A 70 -7.82 12.94 26.91
C LYS A 70 -8.56 13.14 28.24
N LEU A 71 -9.28 12.11 28.72
CA LEU A 71 -9.89 12.10 30.06
C LEU A 71 -8.85 12.01 31.18
N MET A 72 -7.71 11.36 30.95
CA MET A 72 -6.64 11.27 31.96
C MET A 72 -5.83 12.55 32.17
N HIS A 73 -5.87 13.54 31.26
CA HIS A 73 -5.24 14.85 31.47
C HIS A 73 -5.91 15.66 32.60
N HIS A 74 -7.11 15.25 33.03
CA HIS A 74 -7.80 15.86 34.18
C HIS A 74 -7.37 15.26 35.53
N SER A 75 -6.68 14.12 35.51
CA SER A 75 -6.08 13.49 36.69
C SER A 75 -4.58 13.72 36.70
N GLN A 76 -4.04 14.19 37.82
CA GLN A 76 -2.63 14.48 38.10
C GLN A 76 -1.73 13.22 38.03
N LEU A 77 -1.65 12.55 36.87
CA LEU A 77 -0.75 11.43 36.61
C LEU A 77 0.54 11.96 35.97
N ASN A 78 1.68 11.50 36.50
CA ASN A 78 3.03 11.99 36.15
C ASN A 78 3.28 12.12 34.63
N LEU A 79 3.70 13.32 34.20
CA LEU A 79 3.97 13.70 32.80
C LEU A 79 4.88 12.70 32.05
N ARG A 80 5.82 12.06 32.74
CA ARG A 80 6.75 11.05 32.17
C ARG A 80 6.03 9.77 31.71
N ILE A 81 4.98 9.35 32.41
CA ILE A 81 4.19 8.15 32.06
C ILE A 81 3.31 8.44 30.84
N MET A 82 2.71 9.63 30.79
CA MET A 82 1.87 10.05 29.68
C MET A 82 2.66 10.15 28.36
N ILE A 83 3.86 10.73 28.39
CA ILE A 83 4.75 10.80 27.22
C ILE A 83 5.17 9.40 26.75
N GLY A 84 5.46 8.47 27.68
CA GLY A 84 5.82 7.09 27.36
C GLY A 84 4.69 6.32 26.67
N ILE A 85 3.44 6.45 27.15
CA ILE A 85 2.26 5.82 26.55
C ILE A 85 2.00 6.41 25.15
N CYS A 86 2.08 7.74 25.01
CA CYS A 86 1.86 8.42 23.74
C CYS A 86 2.91 8.03 22.67
N LEU A 87 4.19 7.99 23.06
CA LEU A 87 5.29 7.53 22.20
C LEU A 87 5.17 6.05 21.82
N PHE A 88 4.73 5.18 22.74
CA PHE A 88 4.47 3.76 22.44
C PHE A 88 3.33 3.62 21.42
N THR A 89 2.23 4.36 21.59
CA THR A 89 1.10 4.35 20.64
C THR A 89 1.45 4.95 19.27
N MET A 90 2.26 6.02 19.20
CA MET A 90 2.73 6.58 17.93
C MET A 90 3.72 5.63 17.23
N SER A 91 4.64 5.01 18.00
CA SER A 91 5.60 4.02 17.48
C SER A 91 4.93 2.75 16.95
N SER A 92 3.82 2.32 17.55
CA SER A 92 3.04 1.18 17.05
C SER A 92 2.27 1.53 15.78
N SER A 93 1.72 2.74 15.68
CA SER A 93 0.95 3.19 14.51
C SER A 93 1.83 3.40 13.27
N HIS A 94 3.00 4.02 13.44
CA HIS A 94 3.95 4.27 12.34
C HIS A 94 4.61 2.98 11.82
N ARG A 95 4.94 2.03 12.71
CA ARG A 95 5.40 0.69 12.29
C ARG A 95 4.32 -0.13 11.61
N PHE A 96 3.05 0.04 11.99
CA PHE A 96 1.94 -0.66 11.36
C PHE A 96 1.70 -0.18 9.93
N LEU A 97 1.72 1.14 9.69
CA LEU A 97 1.66 1.72 8.34
C LEU A 97 2.87 1.31 7.48
N SER A 98 4.08 1.31 8.07
CA SER A 98 5.30 0.91 7.36
C SER A 98 5.31 -0.59 6.99
N LEU A 99 4.97 -1.48 7.94
CA LEU A 99 4.85 -2.92 7.68
C LEU A 99 3.70 -3.22 6.71
N HIS A 100 2.59 -2.47 6.75
CA HIS A 100 1.47 -2.68 5.85
C HIS A 100 1.79 -2.25 4.41
N TRP A 101 2.54 -1.15 4.24
CA TRP A 101 3.08 -0.75 2.95
C TRP A 101 4.05 -1.79 2.39
N GLU A 102 4.93 -2.35 3.23
CA GLU A 102 5.79 -3.46 2.82
C GLU A 102 5.02 -4.75 2.48
N TYR A 103 3.95 -5.07 3.20
CA TYR A 103 3.10 -6.24 2.92
C TYR A 103 2.29 -6.06 1.63
N LEU A 104 1.79 -4.85 1.36
CA LEU A 104 1.14 -4.51 0.10
C LEU A 104 2.14 -4.64 -1.06
N ILE A 105 3.33 -4.06 -0.93
CA ILE A 105 4.40 -4.19 -1.92
C ILE A 105 4.77 -5.66 -2.12
N LYS A 106 4.94 -6.46 -1.05
CA LYS A 106 5.25 -7.89 -1.15
C LYS A 106 4.13 -8.70 -1.76
N MET A 107 2.85 -8.44 -1.46
CA MET A 107 1.73 -9.13 -2.11
C MET A 107 1.65 -8.79 -3.60
N TYR A 108 1.85 -7.52 -3.96
CA TYR A 108 1.86 -7.06 -5.34
C TYR A 108 3.04 -7.64 -6.12
N LEU A 109 4.25 -7.60 -5.55
CA LEU A 109 5.45 -8.17 -6.17
C LEU A 109 5.42 -9.70 -6.23
N LEU A 110 4.95 -10.40 -5.19
CA LEU A 110 4.89 -11.87 -5.20
C LEU A 110 3.92 -12.40 -6.25
N ASP A 111 2.81 -11.72 -6.51
CA ASP A 111 1.90 -12.13 -7.58
C ASP A 111 2.43 -11.82 -8.98
N PHE A 112 3.21 -10.74 -9.11
CA PHE A 112 3.86 -10.39 -10.37
C PHE A 112 5.01 -11.36 -10.69
N VAL A 113 5.84 -11.70 -9.70
CA VAL A 113 6.98 -12.64 -9.85
C VAL A 113 6.54 -14.11 -9.90
N SER A 114 5.40 -14.48 -9.32
CA SER A 114 4.93 -15.87 -9.36
C SER A 114 4.26 -16.27 -10.69
N ARG A 115 4.00 -15.34 -11.62
CA ARG A 115 3.26 -15.60 -12.87
C ARG A 115 3.98 -15.20 -14.16
N TYR A 116 5.18 -14.63 -14.05
CA TYR A 116 6.10 -14.33 -15.16
C TYR A 116 7.47 -14.92 -14.85
#